data_AF-A0A5J4PH72-F1
#
_entry.id   AF-A0A5J4PH72-F1
#
_cell.length_a   1.000
_cell.length_b   1.000
_cell.length_c   1.000
_cell.angle_alpha   90.00
_cell.angle_beta   90.00
_cell.angle_gamma   90.00
#
_symmetry.space_group_name_H-M   'P 1'
#
loop_
_entity.id
_entity.type
_entity.pdbx_description
1 polymer ?
#
loop_
_entity_poly.entity_id
_entity_poly.type
_entity_poly.pdbx_seq_one_letter_code
_entity_poly.pdbx_strand_id
1 'polypeptide(L)' 'MIAQKYVVNIGRQLGSGGKEIGEKLARELDISFYDKELINLASEESGLCEEFFEKADEKTSQSFVHF' A
#
# COMPACT_ATOMS: atom_id res chain seq x y z
N MET A 1 -11.65 16.63 19.32
CA MET A 1 -10.24 16.18 19.14
C MET A 1 -10.12 15.60 17.75
N ILE A 2 -9.25 16.16 16.91
CA ILE A 2 -9.00 15.61 15.56
C ILE A 2 -7.99 14.48 15.76
N ALA A 3 -8.42 13.23 15.60
CA ALA A 3 -7.50 12.10 15.59
C ALA A 3 -6.65 12.20 14.31
N GLN A 4 -5.36 12.45 14.46
CA GLN A 4 -4.42 12.45 13.35
C GLN A 4 -4.35 11.05 12.76
N LYS A 5 -4.92 10.88 11.56
CA LYS A 5 -4.79 9.66 10.77
C LYS A 5 -3.43 9.68 10.09
N TYR A 6 -2.65 8.61 10.25
CA TYR A 6 -1.36 8.45 9.58
C TYR A 6 -1.34 7.17 8.76
N VAL A 7 -0.54 7.16 7.70
CA VAL A 7 -0.35 6.01 6.81
C VAL A 7 1.14 5.75 6.71
N VAL A 8 1.55 4.51 6.88
CA VAL A 8 2.96 4.09 6.78
C VAL A 8 3.15 3.32 5.48
N ASN A 9 4.07 3.78 4.63
CA ASN A 9 4.47 3.07 3.42
C ASN A 9 5.88 2.47 3.63
N ILE A 10 6.01 1.18 3.39
CA ILE A 10 7.28 0.45 3.54
C ILE A 10 7.71 -0.04 2.15
N GLY A 11 8.68 0.67 1.55
CA GLY A 11 9.39 0.18 0.37
C GLY A 11 10.27 -1.01 0.75
N ARG A 12 10.16 -2.12 0.02
CA ARG A 12 10.96 -3.34 0.27
C ARG A 12 11.56 -3.91 -1.00
N GLN A 13 12.74 -4.52 -0.87
CA GLN A 13 13.32 -5.38 -1.91
C GLN A 13 12.86 -6.82 -1.70
N LEU A 14 12.95 -7.63 -2.76
CA LEU A 14 12.67 -9.07 -2.64
C LEU A 14 13.67 -9.71 -1.66
N GLY A 15 13.16 -10.50 -0.71
CA GLY A 15 13.99 -11.15 0.31
C GLY A 15 14.46 -10.27 1.47
N SER A 16 14.06 -8.98 1.54
CA SER A 16 14.52 -8.08 2.62
C SER A 16 13.81 -8.26 3.96
N GLY A 17 12.85 -9.20 4.06
CA GLY A 17 12.00 -9.35 5.24
C GLY A 17 11.00 -8.18 5.47
N GLY A 18 10.85 -7.27 4.50
CA GLY A 18 10.01 -6.07 4.68
C GLY A 18 8.54 -6.37 4.99
N LYS A 19 8.00 -7.51 4.52
CA LYS A 19 6.65 -7.97 4.86
C LYS A 19 6.50 -8.28 6.34
N GLU A 20 7.45 -9.03 6.92
CA GLU A 20 7.43 -9.39 8.34
C GLU A 20 7.53 -8.14 9.23
N ILE A 21 8.35 -7.18 8.85
CA ILE A 21 8.48 -5.90 9.56
C ILE A 21 7.16 -5.13 9.53
N GLY A 22 6.52 -5.04 8.35
CA GLY A 22 5.23 -4.37 8.20
C GLY A 22 4.11 -5.00 9.03
N GLU A 23 4.05 -6.34 9.05
CA GLU A 23 3.09 -7.07 9.88
C GLU A 23 3.31 -6.85 11.39
N LYS A 24 4.57 -6.85 11.85
CA LYS A 24 4.89 -6.57 13.26
C LYS A 24 4.52 -5.13 13.63
N LEU A 25 4.91 -4.17 12.80
CA LEU A 25 4.61 -2.76 13.02
C LEU A 25 3.09 -2.52 13.09
N ALA A 26 2.32 -3.14 12.20
CA ALA A 26 0.88 -3.01 12.18
C ALA A 26 0.22 -3.56 13.45
N ARG A 27 0.71 -4.71 13.96
CA ARG A 27 0.25 -5.26 15.25
C ARG A 27 0.60 -4.36 16.43
N GLU A 28 1.79 -3.79 16.44
CA GLU A 28 2.24 -2.89 17.52
C GLU A 28 1.46 -1.57 17.54
N LEU A 29 1.08 -1.07 16.36
CA LEU A 29 0.31 0.17 16.21
C LEU A 29 -1.20 -0.04 16.19
N ASP A 30 -1.67 -1.28 16.23
CA ASP A 30 -3.08 -1.69 16.09
C ASP A 30 -3.75 -1.08 14.83
N ILE A 31 -3.03 -1.15 13.71
CA ILE A 31 -3.49 -0.65 12.40
C ILE A 31 -3.60 -1.80 11.39
N SER A 32 -4.43 -1.60 10.37
CA SER A 32 -4.55 -2.57 9.27
C SER A 32 -3.28 -2.57 8.40
N PHE A 33 -2.82 -3.77 8.03
CA PHE A 33 -1.70 -3.98 7.12
C PHE A 33 -2.22 -4.46 5.76
N TYR A 34 -1.77 -3.82 4.68
CA TYR A 34 -2.13 -4.18 3.31
C TYR A 34 -0.86 -4.41 2.49
N ASP A 35 -0.65 -5.63 2.01
CA ASP A 35 0.37 -5.94 1.00
C ASP A 35 -0.27 -5.88 -0.39
N LYS A 36 0.51 -5.53 -1.42
CA LYS A 36 0.05 -5.49 -2.82
C LYS A 36 -0.54 -6.82 -3.26
N GLU A 37 0.05 -7.93 -2.81
CA GLU A 37 -0.48 -9.28 -3.08
C GLU A 37 -1.88 -9.48 -2.49
N LEU A 38 -2.13 -8.95 -1.29
CA LEU A 38 -3.42 -9.08 -0.60
C LEU A 38 -4.48 -8.18 -1.22
N ILE A 39 -4.09 -6.98 -1.67
CA ILE A 39 -4.96 -6.08 -2.44
C ILE A 39 -5.33 -6.74 -3.77
N ASN A 40 -4.36 -7.31 -4.50
CA ASN A 40 -4.59 -7.99 -5.76
C ASN A 40 -5.54 -9.19 -5.58
N LEU A 41 -5.27 -10.06 -4.60
CA LEU A 41 -6.11 -11.22 -4.32
C LEU A 41 -7.54 -10.81 -3.92
N ALA A 42 -7.67 -9.84 -3.02
CA ALA A 42 -8.97 -9.31 -2.63
C ALA A 42 -9.70 -8.69 -3.84
N SER A 43 -8.97 -8.09 -4.77
CA SER A 43 -9.50 -7.49 -5.97
C SER A 43 -9.95 -8.52 -7.01
N GLU A 44 -9.22 -9.62 -7.17
CA GLU A 44 -9.61 -10.78 -7.99
C GLU A 44 -10.87 -11.45 -7.44
N GLU A 45 -10.99 -11.57 -6.11
CA GLU A 45 -12.17 -12.19 -5.48
C GLU A 45 -13.39 -11.26 -5.40
N SER A 46 -13.19 -9.93 -5.32
CA SER A 46 -14.27 -8.95 -5.16
C SER A 46 -14.72 -8.27 -6.46
N GLY A 47 -13.98 -8.45 -7.57
CA GLY A 47 -14.26 -7.78 -8.84
C GLY A 47 -13.98 -6.27 -8.85
N LEU A 48 -13.30 -5.74 -7.83
CA LEU A 48 -12.98 -4.30 -7.67
C LEU A 48 -11.78 -3.82 -8.54
N CYS A 49 -11.36 -4.62 -9.53
CA CYS A 49 -10.02 -4.59 -10.13
C CYS A 49 -9.72 -3.45 -11.11
N GLU A 50 -10.70 -2.77 -11.68
CA GLU A 50 -10.42 -1.65 -12.59
C GLU A 50 -10.49 -0.28 -11.89
N GLU A 51 -11.62 0.05 -11.27
CA GLU A 51 -11.85 1.42 -10.78
C GLU A 51 -10.97 1.82 -9.58
N PHE A 52 -10.49 0.86 -8.78
CA PHE A 52 -9.63 1.15 -7.63
C PHE A 52 -8.17 1.38 -8.03
N PHE A 53 -7.69 0.65 -9.04
CA PHE A 53 -6.33 0.80 -9.56
C PHE A 53 -6.20 2.07 -10.41
N GLU A 54 -7.19 2.40 -11.26
CA GLU A 54 -7.17 3.63 -12.05
C GLU A 54 -7.11 4.89 -11.17
N LYS A 55 -7.87 4.92 -10.05
CA LYS A 55 -7.84 6.06 -9.11
C LYS A 55 -6.58 6.13 -8.25
N ALA A 56 -5.90 5.00 -8.02
CA ALA A 56 -4.66 4.95 -7.26
C ALA A 56 -3.43 5.32 -8.11
N ASP A 57 -3.46 5.00 -9.41
CA ASP A 57 -2.37 5.28 -10.34
C ASP A 57 -2.38 6.74 -10.86
N GLU A 58 -3.51 7.45 -10.75
CA GLU A 58 -3.63 8.88 -11.11
C GLU A 58 -2.83 9.87 -10.24
N LYS A 59 -2.00 9.38 -9.30
CA LYS A 59 -0.94 10.17 -8.65
C LYS A 59 0.47 9.72 -9.00
N THR A 60 0.68 9.18 -10.20
CA THR A 60 2.01 9.24 -10.82
C THR A 60 2.38 10.70 -11.03
N SER A 61 3.29 11.16 -10.18
CA SER A 61 3.98 12.44 -10.27
C SER A 61 4.29 12.78 -11.74
N GLN A 62 3.85 13.96 -12.16
CA GLN A 62 4.43 14.68 -13.30
C GLN A 62 5.88 15.05 -12.95
N SER A 63 6.75 14.05 -12.84
CA SER A 63 8.19 14.24 -12.79
C SER A 63 8.66 14.18 -14.24
N PHE A 64 8.64 15.35 -14.87
CA PHE A 64 9.30 15.61 -16.14
C PHE A 64 10.69 14.98 -16.14
N VAL A 65 10.92 14.04 -17.04
CA VAL A 65 12.27 13.74 -17.52
C VAL A 65 12.74 14.93 -18.34
N HIS A 66 13.75 15.64 -17.84
CA HIS A 66 14.52 16.60 -18.62
C HIS A 66 16.00 16.38 -18.30
N PHE A 67 16.66 15.74 -19.28
CA PHE A 67 18.10 15.48 -19.53
C PHE A 67 18.98 14.99 -18.38
#